data_AF-A0A2N0NBK7-F1
#
_entry.id   AF-A0A2N0NBK7-F1
#
_cell.length_a   1.000
_cell.length_b   1.000
_cell.length_c   1.000
_cell.angle_alpha   90.00
_cell.angle_beta   90.00
_cell.angle_gamma   90.00
#
_symmetry.space_group_name_H-M   'P 1'
#
loop_
_entity.id
_entity.type
_entity.pdbx_description
1 polymer ?
#
loop_
_entity_poly.entity_id
_entity_poly.type
_entity_poly.pdbx_seq_one_letter_code
_entity_poly.pdbx_strand_id
1 'polypeptide(L)' 'MFEYQKFMKEFDGDMMDIVSEPQFKPGEKELVQVTHDECHFYANDGQRRIWMREDEDILRSKHQRLTGKSTHKK' A
#
# COMPACT_ATOMS: atom_id res chain seq x y z
N MET A 1 7.77 -6.64 21.39
CA MET A 1 8.32 -5.47 20.67
C MET A 1 9.29 -4.69 21.56
N PHE A 2 8.88 -4.28 22.77
CA PHE A 2 9.71 -3.56 23.74
C PHE A 2 11.01 -4.27 24.21
N GLU A 3 11.04 -5.61 24.21
CA GLU A 3 12.24 -6.35 24.65
C GLU A 3 13.47 -6.13 23.75
N TYR A 4 13.26 -5.81 22.47
CA TYR A 4 14.34 -5.57 21.51
C TYR A 4 14.79 -4.11 21.47
N GLN A 5 13.98 -3.17 21.99
CA GLN A 5 14.27 -1.73 21.97
C GLN A 5 15.60 -1.41 22.65
N LYS A 6 15.95 -2.11 23.73
CA LYS A 6 17.23 -1.93 24.44
C LYS A 6 18.48 -2.22 23.59
N PHE A 7 18.33 -2.87 22.44
CA PHE A 7 19.42 -3.16 21.51
C PHE A 7 19.42 -2.24 20.28
N MET A 8 18.49 -1.29 20.23
CA MET A 8 18.27 -0.38 19.10
C MET A 8 18.72 1.03 19.49
N LYS A 9 19.06 1.84 18.49
CA LYS A 9 19.30 3.27 18.71
C LYS A 9 17.98 3.99 18.91
N GLU A 10 18.00 4.95 19.83
CA GLU A 10 16.90 5.90 19.97
C GLU A 10 17.27 7.20 19.25
N PHE A 11 16.31 7.76 18.54
CA PHE A 11 16.45 9.00 17.79
C PHE A 11 15.47 10.02 18.36
N ASP A 12 15.95 11.22 18.64
CA ASP A 12 15.21 12.32 19.25
C ASP A 12 15.55 13.66 18.57
N GLY A 13 14.88 14.73 18.97
CA GLY A 13 14.93 16.04 18.32
C GLY A 13 13.94 16.16 17.16
N ASP A 14 13.57 17.39 16.81
CA ASP A 14 12.57 17.66 15.76
C ASP A 14 12.97 17.08 14.40
N MET A 15 14.27 16.98 14.14
CA MET A 15 14.83 16.40 12.91
C MET A 15 15.39 14.98 13.11
N MET A 16 15.14 14.35 14.27
CA MET A 16 15.69 13.03 14.63
C MET A 16 17.23 12.99 14.59
N ASP A 17 17.87 14.12 14.88
CA ASP A 17 19.32 14.33 14.78
C ASP A 17 20.08 13.96 16.07
N ILE A 18 19.37 13.80 17.19
CA ILE A 18 19.94 13.36 18.45
C ILE A 18 19.89 11.83 18.47
N VAL A 19 21.06 11.18 18.47
CA VAL A 19 21.18 9.72 18.49
C VAL A 19 21.67 9.25 19.86
N SER A 20 20.89 8.37 20.50
CA SER A 20 21.27 7.68 21.74
C SER A 20 21.66 6.24 21.45
N GLU A 21 22.93 5.91 21.71
CA GLU A 21 23.47 4.56 21.53
C GLU A 21 23.07 3.63 22.69
N PRO A 22 22.60 2.41 22.42
CA PRO A 22 22.28 1.41 23.44
C PRO A 22 23.53 0.90 24.17
N GLN A 23 23.38 0.54 25.44
CA GLN A 23 24.47 -0.07 26.22
C GLN A 23 24.47 -1.59 26.07
N PHE A 24 25.55 -2.14 25.52
CA PHE A 24 25.71 -3.58 25.30
C PHE A 24 26.56 -4.25 26.37
N LYS A 25 26.16 -5.45 26.79
CA LYS A 25 27.03 -6.37 27.52
C LYS A 25 27.95 -7.13 26.56
N PRO A 26 29.04 -7.74 27.05
CA PRO A 26 29.89 -8.59 26.22
C PRO A 26 29.08 -9.69 25.52
N GLY A 27 29.16 -9.74 24.19
CA GLY A 27 28.46 -10.70 23.35
C GLY A 27 27.10 -10.23 22.80
N GLU A 28 26.57 -9.10 23.28
CA GLU A 28 25.38 -8.47 22.71
C GLU A 28 25.75 -7.63 21.48
N LYS A 29 24.79 -7.42 20.57
CA LYS A 29 24.96 -6.68 19.32
C LYS A 29 23.78 -5.78 19.07
N GLU A 30 24.01 -4.73 18.30
CA GLU A 30 22.99 -3.83 17.80
C GLU A 30 21.95 -4.58 16.96
N LEU A 31 20.68 -4.21 17.11
CA LEU A 31 19.58 -4.66 16.27
C LEU A 31 19.00 -3.48 15.48
N VAL A 32 18.63 -3.73 14.23
CA VAL A 32 17.98 -2.76 13.36
C VAL A 32 16.59 -3.27 13.01
N GLN A 33 15.57 -2.41 13.18
CA GLN A 33 14.20 -2.78 12.83
C GLN A 33 14.03 -2.68 11.32
N VAL A 34 13.61 -3.77 10.70
CA VAL A 34 13.24 -3.79 9.28
C VAL A 34 11.77 -4.15 9.21
N THR A 35 10.93 -3.18 8.85
CA THR A 35 9.49 -3.36 8.67
C THR A 35 9.18 -3.50 7.18
N HIS A 36 8.35 -4.48 6.83
CA HIS A 36 7.72 -4.55 5.51
C HIS A 36 6.37 -3.83 5.58
N ASP A 37 6.09 -2.94 4.61
CA ASP A 37 4.78 -2.32 4.46
C ASP A 37 4.06 -2.94 3.27
N GLU A 38 2.77 -3.25 3.43
CA GLU A 38 1.92 -3.78 2.36
C GLU A 38 1.25 -2.61 1.64
N CYS A 39 1.80 -2.21 0.51
CA CYS A 39 1.17 -1.20 -0.34
C CYS A 39 0.07 -1.82 -1.21
N HIS A 40 -1.13 -1.23 -1.15
CA HIS A 40 -2.21 -1.51 -2.10
C HIS A 40 -2.11 -0.53 -3.26
N PHE A 41 -1.64 -1.02 -4.41
CA PHE A 41 -1.70 -0.27 -5.67
C PHE A 41 -2.96 -0.66 -6.43
N TYR A 42 -3.84 0.30 -6.71
CA TYR A 42 -4.95 0.04 -7.63
C TYR A 42 -4.38 -0.04 -9.05
N ALA A 43 -4.80 -1.02 -9.85
CA ALA A 43 -4.33 -1.17 -11.23
C ALA A 43 -4.63 0.06 -12.12
N ASN A 44 -5.53 0.94 -11.67
CA ASN A 44 -5.94 2.16 -12.36
C ASN A 44 -5.32 3.43 -11.76
N ASP A 45 -4.58 3.35 -10.65
CA ASP A 45 -3.88 4.51 -10.10
C ASP A 45 -2.69 4.85 -11.00
N GLY A 46 -2.89 5.86 -11.85
CA GLY A 46 -1.89 6.37 -12.79
C GLY A 46 -2.13 6.02 -14.26
N GLN A 47 -3.14 5.20 -14.60
CA GLN A 47 -3.48 4.97 -16.01
C GLN A 47 -4.30 6.13 -16.57
N ARG A 48 -3.63 7.01 -17.34
CA ARG A 48 -4.26 8.03 -18.21
C ARG A 48 -4.84 7.47 -19.51
N ARG A 49 -4.60 6.19 -19.80
CA ARG A 49 -4.97 5.53 -21.07
C ARG A 49 -5.58 4.17 -20.76
N ILE A 50 -6.68 3.88 -21.42
CA ILE A 50 -7.42 2.62 -21.31
C ILE A 50 -7.22 1.90 -22.64
N TRP A 51 -6.91 0.60 -22.59
CA TRP A 51 -6.92 -0.22 -23.80
C TRP A 51 -8.37 -0.56 -24.14
N MET A 52 -8.91 0.08 -25.19
CA MET A 52 -10.24 -0.21 -25.71
C MET A 52 -10.15 -0.69 -27.16
N ARG A 53 -11.11 -1.53 -27.55
CA ARG A 53 -11.38 -1.83 -28.96
C ARG A 53 -12.15 -0.66 -29.57
N GLU A 54 -12.01 -0.47 -30.89
CA GLU A 54 -12.64 0.65 -31.60
C GLU A 54 -14.17 0.69 -31.48
N ASP A 55 -14.79 -0.44 -31.15
CA ASP A 55 -16.24 -0.64 -31.03
C ASP A 55 -16.78 -0.60 -29.59
N GLU A 56 -15.94 -0.34 -28.59
CA GLU A 56 -16.33 -0.29 -27.18
C GLU A 56 -16.38 1.15 -26.62
N ASP A 57 -17.37 1.43 -25.77
CA ASP A 57 -17.55 2.72 -25.11
C ASP A 57 -16.87 2.73 -23.72
N ILE A 58 -16.26 3.86 -23.35
CA ILE A 58 -15.44 4.04 -22.13
C ILE A 58 -16.28 3.84 -20.86
N LEU A 59 -17.57 4.13 -20.93
CA LEU A 59 -18.45 4.16 -19.77
C LEU A 59 -19.64 3.24 -19.98
N ARG A 60 -19.74 2.22 -19.13
CA ARG A 60 -21.02 1.50 -18.95
C ARG A 60 -22.07 2.53 -18.53
N SER A 61 -23.10 2.75 -19.34
CA SER A 61 -24.19 3.66 -19.01
C SER A 61 -24.77 3.32 -17.64
N LYS A 62 -24.57 4.21 -16.66
CA LYS A 62 -25.17 4.07 -15.32
C LYS A 62 -26.70 4.06 -15.36
N HIS A 63 -27.31 4.46 -16.49
CA HIS A 63 -28.75 4.60 -16.62
C HIS A 63 -29.44 3.45 -17.35
N GLN A 64 -28.70 2.46 -17.86
CA GLN A 64 -29.32 1.24 -18.37
C GLN A 64 -29.68 0.35 -17.18
N ARG A 65 -30.87 0.64 -16.61
CA ARG A 65 -31.64 -0.34 -15.84
C ARG A 65 -31.55 -1.68 -16.58
N LEU A 66 -31.26 -2.75 -15.84
CA LEU A 66 -31.43 -4.12 -16.29
C LEU A 66 -32.90 -4.32 -16.68
N THR A 67 -33.30 -3.91 -17.89
CA THR A 67 -34.54 -4.37 -18.50
C THR A 67 -34.22 -5.74 -19.06
N GLY A 68 -34.64 -6.76 -18.31
CA GLY A 68 -34.58 -8.15 -18.73
C GLY A 68 -35.13 -8.29 -20.15
N LYS A 69 -34.38 -9.01 -21.00
CA LYS A 69 -34.77 -9.35 -22.35
C LYS A 69 -36.10 -10.12 -22.30
N SER A 70 -37.21 -9.45 -22.63
CA SER A 70 -38.43 -10.12 -23.05
C SER A 70 -38.15 -10.77 -24.41
N THR A 71 -38.10 -12.10 -24.40
CA THR A 71 -38.09 -12.89 -25.63
C THR A 71 -39.54 -12.97 -26.12
N HIS A 72 -39.81 -12.43 -27.31
CA HIS A 72 -40.96 -12.85 -28.11
C HIS A 72 -40.45 -13.63 -29.31
N LYS A 73 -40.57 -14.95 -29.17
CA LYS A 73 -40.46 -15.94 -30.24
C LYS A 73 -41.71 -15.75 -31.11
N LYS A 74 -41.50 -15.63 -32.43
CA LYS A 74 -42.56 -15.63 -33.44
C LYS A 74 -43.43 -16.88 -33.36
#